data_AF-A0A7U8G9F8-F1
#
_entry.id   AF-A0A7U8G9F8-F1
#
_cell.length_a   1.000
_cell.length_b   1.000
_cell.length_c   1.000
_cell.angle_alpha   90.00
_cell.angle_beta   90.00
_cell.angle_gamma   90.00
#
_symmetry.space_group_name_H-M   'P 1'
#
loop_
_entity.id
_entity.type
_entity.pdbx_description
1 polymer ?
#
loop_
_entity_poly.entity_id
_entity_poly.type
_entity_poly.pdbx_seq_one_letter_code
_entity_poly.pdbx_strand_id
1 'polypeptide(L)'
;MTKEEFVRKLKEAEISLELFTSLTFITEHTIKFYWLSEKCKIPNYVEPILDLLIELKAQYLASGGNYAFLNEKSNVLNEKQEELLKELEKSKKVFTLIKENKALEAKILKLKTKFIRDNKKNQIYLKE
;
A
#
# COMPACT_ATOMS: atom_id res chain seq x y z
N MET A 1 -8.94 37.37 12.29
CA MET A 1 -7.67 36.69 11.99
C MET A 1 -6.65 37.66 11.37
N THR A 2 -5.42 37.66 11.87
CA THR A 2 -4.27 38.35 11.24
C THR A 2 -3.60 37.49 10.15
N LYS A 3 -2.70 38.09 9.37
CA LYS A 3 -1.89 37.34 8.39
C LYS A 3 -1.09 36.23 9.06
N GLU A 4 -0.48 36.51 10.20
CA GLU A 4 0.35 35.56 10.95
C GLU A 4 -0.48 34.37 11.43
N GLU A 5 -1.69 34.63 11.93
CA GLU A 5 -2.63 33.59 12.32
C GLU A 5 -3.05 32.73 11.13
N PHE A 6 -3.31 33.33 9.97
CA PHE A 6 -3.65 32.61 8.75
C PHE A 6 -2.53 31.67 8.32
N VAL A 7 -1.30 32.18 8.21
CA VAL A 7 -0.14 31.38 7.80
C VAL A 7 0.13 30.26 8.81
N ARG A 8 -0.01 30.54 10.11
CA ARG A 8 0.14 29.53 11.17
C ARG A 8 -0.89 28.42 11.05
N LYS A 9 -2.18 28.75 10.96
CA LYS A 9 -3.26 27.76 10.87
C LYS A 9 -3.21 26.96 9.56
N LEU A 10 -2.86 27.59 8.45
CA LEU A 10 -2.66 26.90 7.16
C LEU A 10 -1.53 25.86 7.26
N LYS A 11 -0.43 26.20 7.93
CA LYS A 11 0.68 25.28 8.19
C LYS A 11 0.28 24.15 9.14
N GLU A 12 -0.48 24.45 10.18
CA GLU A 12 -0.97 23.46 11.15
C GLU A 12 -1.91 22.44 10.50
N ALA A 13 -2.78 22.91 9.59
CA ALA A 13 -3.62 22.07 8.76
C ALA A 13 -2.81 21.21 7.76
N GLU A 14 -1.52 21.50 7.54
CA GLU A 14 -0.65 20.84 6.54
C GLU A 14 -1.26 20.81 5.12
N ILE A 15 -2.05 21.82 4.77
CA ILE A 15 -2.64 21.96 3.43
C ILE A 15 -1.86 22.97 2.60
N SER A 16 -1.72 22.70 1.31
CA SER A 16 -1.16 23.67 0.38
C SER A 16 -2.11 24.86 0.19
N LEU A 17 -1.55 26.01 -0.16
CA LEU A 17 -2.35 27.19 -0.50
C LEU A 17 -3.29 26.90 -1.69
N GLU A 18 -2.81 26.15 -2.68
CA GLU A 18 -3.57 25.74 -3.86
C GLU A 18 -4.81 24.90 -3.48
N LEU A 19 -4.63 23.91 -2.60
CA LEU A 19 -5.74 23.09 -2.12
C LEU A 19 -6.74 23.95 -1.34
N PHE A 20 -6.25 24.84 -0.48
CA PHE A 20 -7.10 25.76 0.27
C PHE A 20 -7.91 26.70 -0.66
N THR A 21 -7.29 27.25 -1.71
CA THR A 21 -7.98 28.08 -2.71
C THR A 21 -9.07 27.30 -3.45
N SER A 22 -8.81 26.02 -3.75
CA SER A 22 -9.78 25.14 -4.41
C SER A 22 -10.97 24.82 -3.50
N LEU A 23 -10.73 24.55 -2.22
CA LEU A 23 -11.77 24.25 -1.23
C LEU A 23 -12.67 25.45 -0.93
N THR A 24 -12.09 26.65 -0.87
CA THR A 24 -12.80 27.87 -0.49
C THR A 24 -13.36 28.64 -1.68
N PHE A 25 -13.05 28.21 -2.91
CA PHE A 25 -13.35 28.94 -4.15
C PHE A 25 -12.81 30.38 -4.16
N ILE A 26 -11.71 30.61 -3.44
CA ILE A 26 -11.04 31.90 -3.37
C ILE A 26 -9.83 31.84 -4.28
N THR A 27 -9.64 32.86 -5.12
CA THR A 27 -8.48 32.88 -6.02
C THR A 27 -7.18 33.03 -5.24
N GLU A 28 -6.12 32.39 -5.72
CA GLU A 28 -4.79 32.54 -5.13
C GLU A 28 -4.30 33.99 -5.15
N HIS A 29 -4.71 34.77 -6.17
CA HIS A 29 -4.46 36.20 -6.25
C HIS A 29 -5.08 36.95 -5.06
N THR A 30 -6.32 36.64 -4.70
CA THR A 30 -6.99 37.23 -3.53
C THR A 30 -6.16 37.02 -2.26
N ILE A 31 -5.70 35.80 -2.03
CA ILE A 31 -4.95 35.48 -0.80
C ILE A 31 -3.56 36.14 -0.83
N LYS A 32 -2.78 35.93 -1.89
CA LYS A 32 -1.41 36.45 -1.98
C LYS A 32 -1.35 37.98 -1.98
N PHE A 33 -2.18 38.62 -2.78
CA PHE A 33 -2.09 40.07 -2.99
C PHE A 33 -2.87 40.88 -1.98
N TYR A 34 -4.01 40.39 -1.48
CA TYR A 34 -4.83 41.17 -0.56
C TYR A 34 -4.63 40.77 0.90
N TRP A 35 -4.67 39.47 1.21
CA TRP A 35 -4.59 39.02 2.60
C TRP A 35 -3.14 39.03 3.10
N LEU A 36 -2.23 38.39 2.36
CA LEU A 36 -0.82 38.28 2.77
C LEU A 36 -0.03 39.58 2.62
N SER A 37 -0.55 40.54 1.85
CA SER A 37 0.00 41.90 1.77
C SER A 37 -0.79 42.91 2.62
N GLU A 38 -1.72 42.45 3.45
CA GLU A 38 -2.51 43.25 4.40
C GLU A 38 -3.32 44.40 3.78
N LYS A 39 -3.55 44.35 2.46
CA LYS A 39 -4.37 45.34 1.74
C LYS A 39 -5.86 45.20 2.06
N CYS A 40 -6.29 44.01 2.47
CA CYS A 40 -7.64 43.75 2.95
C CYS A 40 -7.61 42.85 4.17
N LYS A 41 -8.66 42.97 4.99
CA LYS A 41 -8.90 42.05 6.09
C LYS A 41 -9.27 40.67 5.54
N ILE A 42 -8.78 39.64 6.23
CA ILE A 42 -9.17 38.25 5.99
C ILE A 42 -10.63 38.09 6.45
N PRO A 43 -11.52 37.54 5.61
CA PRO A 43 -12.92 37.32 6.00
C PRO A 43 -13.04 36.40 7.22
N ASN A 44 -13.99 36.72 8.10
CA ASN A 44 -14.15 36.00 9.39
C ASN A 44 -14.47 34.50 9.22
N TYR A 45 -15.07 34.09 8.10
CA TYR A 45 -15.40 32.69 7.84
C TYR A 45 -14.17 31.81 7.56
N VAL A 46 -13.02 32.42 7.24
CA VAL A 46 -11.77 31.69 6.95
C VAL A 46 -11.28 30.95 8.19
N GLU A 47 -11.51 31.52 9.37
CA GLU A 47 -11.05 30.97 10.64
C GLU A 47 -11.72 29.63 10.97
N PRO A 48 -13.06 29.52 11.03
CA PRO A 48 -13.74 28.26 11.23
C PRO A 48 -13.37 27.17 10.21
N ILE A 49 -13.09 27.54 8.96
CA ILE A 49 -12.70 26.56 7.92
C ILE A 49 -11.34 25.96 8.25
N LEU A 50 -10.36 26.79 8.61
CA LEU A 50 -9.03 26.29 8.98
C LEU A 50 -9.10 25.46 10.26
N ASP A 51 -9.89 25.87 11.25
CA ASP A 51 -10.07 25.11 12.49
C ASP A 51 -10.70 23.73 12.22
N LEU A 52 -11.71 23.66 11.36
CA LEU A 52 -12.30 22.39 10.94
C LEU A 52 -11.28 21.48 10.24
N LEU A 53 -10.44 22.04 9.35
CA LEU A 53 -9.41 21.25 8.65
C LEU A 53 -8.34 20.70 9.61
N ILE A 54 -7.95 21.50 10.60
CA ILE A 54 -7.04 21.06 11.68
C ILE A 54 -7.68 19.93 12.49
N GLU A 55 -8.95 20.08 12.86
CA GLU A 55 -9.68 19.07 13.63
C GLU A 55 -9.84 17.76 12.86
N LEU A 56 -10.23 17.82 11.58
CA LEU A 56 -10.37 16.63 10.73
C LEU A 56 -9.03 15.89 10.57
N LYS A 57 -7.93 16.62 10.40
CA LYS A 57 -6.58 16.04 10.39
C LYS A 57 -6.28 15.34 11.72
N ALA A 58 -6.53 16.00 12.84
CA ALA A 58 -6.28 15.43 14.15
C ALA A 58 -7.10 14.15 14.40
N GLN A 59 -8.38 14.15 14.04
CA GLN A 59 -9.26 12.98 14.13
C GLN A 59 -8.77 11.83 13.23
N TYR A 60 -8.38 12.12 11.99
CA TYR A 60 -7.84 11.12 11.07
C TYR A 60 -6.57 10.48 11.63
N LEU A 61 -5.62 11.28 12.12
CA LEU A 61 -4.38 10.78 12.75
C LEU A 61 -4.67 9.98 14.03
N ALA A 62 -5.60 10.44 14.86
CA ALA A 62 -6.01 9.73 16.08
C ALA A 62 -6.66 8.37 15.80
N SER A 63 -7.34 8.22 14.66
CA SER A 63 -7.91 6.94 14.20
C SER A 63 -6.87 5.96 13.61
N GLY A 64 -5.58 6.31 13.66
CA GLY A 64 -4.49 5.53 13.05
C GLY A 64 -4.32 5.78 11.55
N GLY A 65 -5.03 6.76 10.99
CA GLY A 65 -4.85 7.22 9.62
C GLY A 65 -3.47 7.82 9.42
N ASN A 66 -2.88 7.58 8.25
CA ASN A 66 -1.66 8.25 7.82
C ASN A 66 -1.80 8.73 6.38
N TYR A 67 -1.00 9.73 6.00
CA TYR A 67 -0.98 10.28 4.65
C TYR A 67 0.11 9.64 3.78
N ALA A 68 0.54 8.41 4.09
CA ALA A 68 1.62 7.74 3.36
C ALA A 68 1.31 7.58 1.86
N PHE A 69 0.01 7.50 1.51
CA PHE A 69 -0.46 7.44 0.12
C PHE A 69 -0.29 8.75 -0.67
N LEU A 70 -0.13 9.90 0.00
CA LEU A 70 0.06 11.21 -0.66
C LEU A 70 1.54 11.54 -0.89
N ASN A 71 2.45 10.85 -0.20
CA ASN A 71 3.87 11.04 -0.41
C ASN A 71 4.30 10.22 -1.64
N GLU A 72 4.49 10.88 -2.79
CA GLU A 72 5.06 10.28 -4.01
C GLU A 72 6.45 9.65 -3.80
N LYS A 73 7.10 9.92 -2.65
CA LYS A 73 8.35 9.29 -2.18
C LYS A 73 8.15 8.13 -1.17
N SER A 74 6.92 7.65 -0.99
CA SER A 74 6.63 6.52 -0.10
C SER A 74 7.18 5.20 -0.68
N ASN A 75 8.49 5.01 -0.57
CA ASN A 75 9.19 3.74 -0.82
C ASN A 75 8.66 2.59 0.04
N VAL A 76 7.86 2.86 1.08
CA VAL A 76 7.23 1.85 1.93
C VAL A 76 6.24 0.97 1.16
N LEU A 77 5.56 1.52 0.14
CA LEU A 77 4.68 0.72 -0.72
C LEU A 77 5.51 -0.19 -1.64
N ASN A 78 6.64 0.33 -2.15
CA ASN A 78 7.56 -0.41 -3.01
C ASN A 78 8.30 -1.52 -2.26
N GLU A 79 8.80 -1.27 -1.06
CA GLU A 79 9.51 -2.26 -0.24
C GLU A 79 8.59 -3.41 0.15
N LYS A 80 7.35 -3.10 0.57
CA LYS A 80 6.37 -4.11 0.95
C LYS A 80 5.85 -4.90 -0.26
N GLN A 81 5.72 -4.25 -1.42
CA GLN A 81 5.42 -4.94 -2.68
C GLN A 81 6.58 -5.84 -3.14
N GLU A 82 7.83 -5.40 -2.99
CA GLU A 82 9.01 -6.17 -3.37
C GLU A 82 9.20 -7.39 -2.47
N GLU A 83 8.91 -7.26 -1.17
CA GLU A 83 8.91 -8.37 -0.23
C GLU A 83 7.80 -9.40 -0.55
N LEU A 84 6.58 -8.92 -0.82
CA LEU A 84 5.47 -9.78 -1.27
C LEU A 84 5.78 -10.49 -2.61
N LEU A 85 6.46 -9.83 -3.54
CA LEU A 85 6.89 -10.43 -4.79
C LEU A 85 7.95 -11.53 -4.55
N LYS A 86 8.92 -11.30 -3.65
CA LYS A 86 9.91 -12.30 -3.26
C LYS A 86 9.28 -13.51 -2.56
N GLU A 87 8.28 -13.30 -1.71
CA GLU A 87 7.52 -14.39 -1.08
C GLU A 87 6.69 -15.19 -2.10
N LEU A 88 6.03 -14.49 -3.03
CA LEU A 88 5.27 -15.12 -4.11
C LEU A 88 6.17 -15.99 -5.00
N GLU A 89 7.38 -15.51 -5.30
CA GLU A 89 8.35 -16.23 -6.12
C GLU A 89 8.90 -17.47 -5.39
N LYS A 90 9.17 -17.37 -4.08
CA LYS A 90 9.50 -18.53 -3.25
C LYS A 90 8.36 -19.55 -3.22
N SER A 91 7.12 -19.10 -3.07
CA SER A 91 5.93 -19.96 -3.06
C SER A 91 5.75 -20.71 -4.40
N LYS A 92 5.97 -20.05 -5.53
CA LYS A 92 5.96 -20.70 -6.85
C LYS A 92 7.02 -21.80 -6.97
N LYS A 93 8.24 -21.57 -6.47
CA LYS A 93 9.31 -22.59 -6.46
C LYS A 93 8.90 -23.81 -5.62
N VAL A 94 8.32 -23.58 -4.43
CA VAL A 94 7.79 -24.66 -3.59
C VAL A 94 6.70 -25.45 -4.31
N PHE A 95 5.78 -24.78 -5.01
CA PHE A 95 4.72 -25.44 -5.76
C PHE A 95 5.25 -26.32 -6.90
N THR A 96 6.27 -25.84 -7.64
CA THR A 96 6.95 -26.62 -8.68
C THR A 96 7.61 -27.86 -8.09
N LEU A 97 8.34 -27.72 -6.98
CA LEU A 97 8.99 -28.85 -6.30
C LEU A 97 7.95 -29.88 -5.80
N ILE A 98 6.81 -29.45 -5.28
CA ILE A 98 5.72 -30.36 -4.87
C ILE A 98 5.19 -31.14 -6.07
N LYS A 99 5.02 -30.48 -7.23
CA LYS A 99 4.56 -31.13 -8.46
C LYS A 99 5.56 -32.17 -8.97
N GLU A 100 6.85 -31.82 -8.97
CA GLU A 100 7.92 -32.73 -9.36
C GLU A 100 8.03 -33.93 -8.41
N ASN A 101 7.93 -33.69 -7.09
CA ASN A 101 8.01 -34.75 -6.09
C ASN A 101 6.84 -35.74 -6.23
N LYS A 102 5.60 -35.25 -6.43
CA LYS A 102 4.44 -36.11 -6.73
C LYS A 102 4.65 -36.93 -8.01
N ALA A 103 5.26 -36.35 -9.05
CA ALA A 103 5.55 -37.08 -10.27
C ALA A 103 6.61 -38.18 -10.06
N LEU A 104 7.62 -37.91 -9.22
CA LEU A 104 8.64 -38.90 -8.84
C LEU A 104 8.05 -40.02 -7.99
N GLU A 105 7.21 -39.71 -7.00
CA GLU A 105 6.49 -40.70 -6.19
C GLU A 105 5.65 -41.63 -7.06
N ALA A 106 4.92 -41.09 -8.04
CA ALA A 106 4.14 -41.88 -8.98
C ALA A 106 5.02 -42.79 -9.86
N LYS A 107 6.19 -42.32 -10.29
CA LYS A 107 7.17 -43.15 -11.03
C LYS A 107 7.72 -44.27 -10.16
N ILE A 108 8.10 -43.98 -8.92
CA ILE A 108 8.59 -44.97 -7.96
C ILE A 108 7.53 -46.05 -7.73
N LEU A 109 6.27 -45.67 -7.54
CA LEU A 109 5.18 -46.60 -7.35
C LEU A 109 4.97 -47.52 -8.58
N LYS A 110 5.02 -46.95 -9.80
CA LYS A 110 4.95 -47.75 -11.04
C LYS A 110 6.11 -48.74 -11.15
N LEU A 111 7.33 -48.31 -10.84
CA LEU A 111 8.51 -49.18 -10.89
C LEU A 111 8.43 -50.30 -9.84
N LYS A 112 8.04 -49.99 -8.60
CA LYS A 112 7.81 -50.99 -7.55
C LYS A 112 6.78 -52.02 -7.98
N THR A 113 5.65 -51.57 -8.53
CA THR A 113 4.58 -52.45 -9.00
C THR A 113 5.04 -53.35 -10.14
N LYS A 114 5.84 -52.81 -11.08
CA LYS A 114 6.44 -53.57 -12.18
C LYS A 114 7.41 -54.63 -11.65
N PHE A 115 8.32 -54.25 -10.75
CA PHE A 115 9.29 -55.18 -10.15
C PHE A 115 8.62 -56.35 -9.41
N ILE A 116 7.56 -56.09 -8.64
CA ILE A 116 6.79 -57.15 -7.96
C ILE A 116 6.15 -58.09 -8.98
N ARG A 117 5.58 -57.55 -10.06
CA ARG A 117 4.95 -58.34 -11.12
C ARG A 117 5.97 -59.22 -11.85
N ASP A 118 7.11 -58.65 -12.21
CA ASP A 118 8.16 -59.36 -12.96
C ASP A 118 8.78 -60.48 -12.11
N ASN A 119 9.00 -60.26 -10.81
CA ASN A 119 9.45 -61.32 -9.89
C ASN A 119 8.41 -62.41 -9.67
N LYS A 120 7.12 -62.07 -9.55
CA LYS A 120 6.04 -63.07 -9.45
C LYS A 120 5.96 -63.95 -10.70
N LYS A 121 6.13 -63.38 -11.90
CA LYS A 121 6.18 -64.15 -13.14
C LYS A 121 7.37 -65.11 -13.15
N ASN A 122 8.57 -64.63 -12.80
CA ASN A 122 9.78 -65.47 -12.80
C ASN A 122 9.72 -66.62 -11.79
N GLN A 123 9.04 -66.47 -10.65
CA GLN A 123 8.84 -67.57 -9.69
C GLN A 123 7.88 -68.66 -10.16
N ILE A 124 6.98 -68.37 -11.10
CA ILE A 124 6.07 -69.38 -11.69
C ILE A 124 6.85 -70.27 -12.67
N TYR A 125 7.74 -69.69 -13.48
CA TYR A 125 8.58 -70.42 -14.44
C TYR A 125 9.70 -71.26 -13.80
N LEU A 126 9.95 -71.12 -12.50
CA LEU A 126 10.95 -71.91 -11.76
C LEU A 126 10.32 -73.08 -10.97
N LYS A 127 9.00 -73.29 -11.08
CA LYS A 127 8.24 -74.35 -10.41
C LYS A 127 7.69 -75.43 -11.37
N GLU A 128 7.97 -75.31 -12.66
CA GLU A 128 7.79 -76.36 -13.68
C GLU A 128 9.13 -77.05 -13.94
#